data_AF-A0A1U9QME6-F1
#
_entry.id   AF-A0A1U9QME6-F1
#
_cell.length_a   1.000
_cell.length_b   1.000
_cell.length_c   1.000
_cell.angle_alpha   90.00
_cell.angle_beta   90.00
_cell.angle_gamma   90.00
#
_symmetry.space_group_name_H-M   'P 1'
#
loop_
_entity.id
_entity.type
_entity.pdbx_description
1 polymer ?
#
loop_
_entity_poly.entity_id
_entity_poly.type
_entity_poly.pdbx_seq_one_letter_code
_entity_poly.pdbx_strand_id
1 'polypeptide(L)'
;MSDVMTREAVDRDVAAAVERELADVLRGRLRDAARIDAVFGRDVAERVADFTLRGGGRIRSRFLWWGLRACDGQDIGTGSVLRIAAGLELIQTCALVHDDLMDGSPLRRGRPAVHTDFTTRYGPLARHAGAAAPFGTSAAVLVGDLALAWADDTVADTDLAPEPRHRVRKVWQAMRTEMVAGQHLSRARLDDGCRPHRVLQDRTTAAPGARQQMPVDVDRG
;
A
#
# COMPACT_ATOMS: atom_id res chain seq x y z
N MET A 1 -28.55 -3.09 -9.49
CA MET A 1 -28.82 -2.43 -8.19
C MET A 1 -27.91 -3.12 -7.18
N SER A 2 -26.70 -2.59 -7.01
CA SER A 2 -25.71 -3.20 -6.10
C SER A 2 -26.27 -3.14 -4.69
N ASP A 3 -26.26 -4.28 -3.99
CA ASP A 3 -26.64 -4.36 -2.58
C ASP A 3 -25.68 -3.50 -1.76
N VAL A 4 -26.12 -2.31 -1.36
CA VAL A 4 -25.29 -1.37 -0.60
C VAL A 4 -25.19 -1.92 0.82
N MET A 5 -24.04 -2.50 1.16
CA MET A 5 -23.78 -2.99 2.51
C MET A 5 -24.01 -1.88 3.54
N THR A 6 -24.87 -2.15 4.54
CA THR A 6 -25.09 -1.21 5.64
C THR A 6 -23.85 -1.14 6.54
N ARG A 7 -23.71 -0.05 7.29
CA ARG A 7 -22.57 0.15 8.20
C ARG A 7 -22.54 -0.91 9.29
N GLU A 8 -23.69 -1.26 9.84
CA GLU A 8 -23.86 -2.29 10.86
C GLU A 8 -23.43 -3.67 10.32
N ALA A 9 -23.72 -3.95 9.05
CA ALA A 9 -23.29 -5.18 8.41
C ALA A 9 -21.76 -5.25 8.26
N VAL A 10 -21.11 -4.12 7.96
CA VAL A 10 -19.64 -4.03 7.90
C VAL A 10 -19.03 -4.09 9.31
N ASP A 11 -19.63 -3.43 10.31
CA ASP A 11 -19.14 -3.45 11.70
C ASP A 11 -19.04 -4.87 12.28
N ARG A 12 -19.96 -5.76 11.90
CA ARG A 12 -19.94 -7.18 12.32
C ARG A 12 -18.72 -7.94 11.82
N ASP A 13 -18.29 -7.67 10.58
CA ASP A 13 -17.11 -8.32 9.99
C ASP A 13 -16.49 -7.43 8.90
N VAL A 14 -15.64 -6.51 9.35
CA VAL A 14 -14.95 -5.56 8.48
C VAL A 14 -14.02 -6.29 7.52
N ALA A 15 -13.35 -7.35 7.98
CA ALA A 15 -12.41 -8.09 7.14
C ALA A 15 -13.13 -8.75 5.98
N ALA A 16 -14.25 -9.45 6.24
CA ALA A 16 -15.04 -10.08 5.18
C ALA A 16 -15.67 -9.05 4.24
N ALA A 17 -16.10 -7.88 4.74
CA ALA A 17 -16.62 -6.81 3.88
C ALA A 17 -15.55 -6.27 2.92
N VAL A 18 -14.34 -6.05 3.42
CA VAL A 18 -13.19 -5.61 2.61
C VAL A 18 -12.79 -6.70 1.61
N GLU A 19 -12.80 -7.97 2.01
CA GLU A 19 -12.47 -9.08 1.12
C GLU A 19 -13.47 -9.22 -0.04
N ARG A 20 -14.78 -9.00 0.22
CA ARG A 20 -15.80 -8.97 -0.84
C ARG A 20 -15.54 -7.84 -1.84
N GLU A 21 -15.37 -6.61 -1.36
CA GLU A 21 -15.10 -5.47 -2.24
C GLU A 21 -13.79 -5.63 -3.00
N LEU A 22 -12.73 -6.11 -2.34
CA LEU A 22 -11.44 -6.38 -2.95
C LEU A 22 -11.55 -7.45 -4.04
N ALA A 23 -12.28 -8.55 -3.80
CA ALA A 23 -12.50 -9.58 -4.80
C ALA A 23 -13.25 -9.02 -6.03
N ASP A 24 -14.20 -8.11 -5.83
CA ASP A 24 -14.94 -7.47 -6.92
C ASP A 24 -14.05 -6.50 -7.72
N VAL A 25 -13.23 -5.68 -7.05
CA VAL A 25 -12.22 -4.82 -7.69
C VAL A 25 -11.26 -5.67 -8.53
N LEU A 26 -10.68 -6.71 -7.94
CA LEU A 26 -9.71 -7.58 -8.61
C LEU A 26 -10.33 -8.34 -9.79
N ARG A 27 -11.59 -8.78 -9.69
CA ARG A 27 -12.29 -9.43 -10.80
C ARG A 27 -12.41 -8.49 -12.00
N GLY A 28 -12.64 -7.19 -11.77
CA GLY A 28 -12.59 -6.18 -12.82
C GLY A 28 -11.22 -6.09 -13.47
N ARG A 29 -10.18 -5.87 -12.65
CA ARG A 29 -8.80 -5.70 -13.10
C ARG A 29 -8.26 -6.92 -13.86
N LEU A 30 -8.58 -8.13 -13.42
CA LEU A 30 -8.20 -9.37 -14.09
C LEU A 30 -8.84 -9.52 -15.47
N ARG A 31 -10.12 -9.16 -15.62
CA ARG A 31 -10.78 -9.16 -16.94
C ARG A 31 -10.12 -8.19 -17.89
N ASP A 32 -9.75 -7.00 -17.41
CA ASP A 32 -9.11 -6.00 -18.26
C ASP A 32 -7.68 -6.41 -18.64
N ALA A 33 -6.92 -6.98 -17.70
CA ALA A 33 -5.59 -7.53 -17.98
C ALA A 33 -5.63 -8.67 -19.01
N ALA A 34 -6.60 -9.59 -18.91
CA ALA A 34 -6.76 -10.69 -19.86
C ALA A 34 -7.14 -10.23 -21.27
N ARG A 35 -7.79 -9.06 -21.41
CA ARG A 35 -8.08 -8.45 -22.73
C ARG A 35 -6.85 -7.82 -23.37
N ILE A 36 -5.89 -7.34 -22.56
CA ILE A 36 -4.64 -6.78 -23.05
C ILE A 36 -3.76 -7.89 -23.61
N ASP A 37 -3.49 -8.92 -22.79
CA ASP A 37 -2.73 -10.09 -23.19
C ASP A 37 -2.98 -11.26 -22.22
N ALA A 38 -3.15 -12.46 -22.75
CA ALA A 38 -3.48 -13.65 -21.95
C ALA A 38 -2.30 -14.13 -21.08
N VAL A 39 -1.05 -13.93 -21.54
CA VAL A 39 0.15 -14.30 -20.77
C VAL A 39 0.36 -13.32 -19.63
N PHE A 40 0.25 -12.01 -19.87
CA PHE A 40 0.29 -10.97 -18.85
C PHE A 40 -0.81 -11.16 -17.80
N GLY A 41 -2.05 -11.40 -18.24
CA GLY A 41 -3.18 -11.67 -17.35
C GLY A 41 -2.90 -12.84 -16.40
N ARG A 42 -2.47 -13.97 -16.95
CA ARG A 42 -2.20 -15.19 -16.19
C ARG A 42 -0.95 -15.07 -15.31
N ASP A 43 0.13 -14.51 -15.82
CA ASP A 43 1.43 -14.61 -15.16
C ASP A 43 1.63 -13.47 -14.16
N VAL A 44 1.23 -12.24 -14.49
CA VAL A 44 1.45 -11.06 -13.64
C VAL A 44 0.18 -10.67 -12.90
N ALA A 45 -0.94 -10.51 -13.61
CA ALA A 45 -2.16 -9.95 -13.05
C ALA A 45 -2.81 -10.88 -12.01
N GLU A 46 -2.88 -12.19 -12.29
CA GLU A 46 -3.33 -13.19 -11.31
C GLU A 46 -2.42 -13.23 -10.07
N ARG A 47 -1.12 -12.95 -10.19
CA ARG A 47 -0.20 -12.94 -9.03
C ARG A 47 -0.49 -11.78 -8.10
N VAL A 48 -0.80 -10.60 -8.64
CA VAL A 48 -1.28 -9.48 -7.82
C VAL A 48 -2.54 -9.91 -7.07
N ALA A 49 -3.55 -10.41 -7.78
CA ALA A 49 -4.81 -10.80 -7.17
C ALA A 49 -4.64 -11.89 -6.09
N ASP A 50 -3.93 -12.97 -6.39
CA ASP A 50 -3.67 -14.05 -5.47
C ASP A 50 -2.90 -13.58 -4.23
N PHE A 51 -1.86 -12.76 -4.41
CA PHE A 51 -1.07 -12.25 -3.30
C PHE A 51 -1.93 -11.37 -2.38
N THR A 52 -2.73 -10.45 -2.95
CA THR A 52 -3.59 -9.56 -2.18
C THR A 52 -4.72 -10.31 -1.47
N LEU A 53 -5.37 -11.28 -2.13
CA LEU A 53 -6.46 -12.07 -1.55
C LEU A 53 -6.00 -13.03 -0.47
N ARG A 54 -4.78 -13.57 -0.58
CA ARG A 54 -4.15 -14.40 0.49
C ARG A 54 -3.68 -13.58 1.69
N GLY A 55 -3.85 -12.26 1.68
CA GLY A 55 -3.83 -11.42 2.88
C GLY A 55 -4.84 -11.91 3.92
N GLY A 56 -4.60 -11.64 5.22
CA GLY A 56 -5.52 -12.13 6.27
C GLY A 56 -5.73 -11.19 7.45
N GLY A 57 -4.77 -10.31 7.77
CA GLY A 57 -4.94 -9.40 8.91
C GLY A 57 -5.90 -8.24 8.63
N ARG A 58 -5.92 -7.76 7.37
CA ARG A 58 -6.66 -6.58 6.91
C ARG A 58 -6.57 -5.39 7.88
N ILE A 59 -5.44 -5.27 8.61
CA ILE A 59 -5.32 -4.36 9.76
C ILE A 59 -5.47 -2.91 9.31
N ARG A 60 -4.84 -2.54 8.18
CA ARG A 60 -4.93 -1.20 7.58
C ARG A 60 -6.36 -0.84 7.18
N SER A 61 -7.03 -1.77 6.52
CA SER A 61 -8.43 -1.65 6.14
C SER A 61 -9.37 -1.51 7.34
N ARG A 62 -9.11 -2.28 8.41
CA ARG A 62 -9.84 -2.17 9.68
C ARG A 62 -9.61 -0.81 10.35
N PHE A 63 -8.38 -0.32 10.38
CA PHE A 63 -8.09 1.02 10.90
C PHE A 63 -8.81 2.11 10.12
N LEU A 64 -8.84 2.03 8.78
CA LEU A 64 -9.60 2.96 7.95
C LEU A 64 -11.08 2.94 8.32
N TRP A 65 -11.69 1.76 8.39
CA TRP A 65 -13.10 1.61 8.73
C TRP A 65 -13.42 2.17 10.12
N TRP A 66 -12.72 1.72 11.16
CA TRP A 66 -12.98 2.16 12.52
C TRP A 66 -12.63 3.63 12.75
N GLY A 67 -11.65 4.17 12.02
CA GLY A 67 -11.36 5.60 12.00
C GLY A 67 -12.54 6.42 11.43
N LEU A 68 -13.16 5.96 10.34
CA LEU A 68 -14.39 6.58 9.83
C LEU A 68 -15.52 6.53 10.86
N ARG A 69 -15.73 5.36 11.49
CA ARG A 69 -16.79 5.16 12.50
C ARG A 69 -16.59 6.07 13.72
N ALA A 70 -15.35 6.30 14.14
CA ALA A 70 -15.02 7.16 15.28
C ALA A 70 -15.18 8.67 14.98
N CYS A 71 -14.97 9.10 13.73
CA CYS A 71 -15.01 10.51 13.33
C CYS A 71 -16.38 10.97 12.80
N ASP A 72 -17.44 10.19 13.03
CA ASP A 72 -18.81 10.46 12.57
C ASP A 72 -18.91 10.81 11.07
N GLY A 73 -18.16 10.08 10.23
CA GLY A 73 -18.11 10.31 8.78
C GLY A 73 -19.39 9.87 8.06
N GLN A 74 -20.58 10.30 8.49
CA GLN A 74 -21.90 9.89 7.98
C GLN A 74 -22.09 10.17 6.49
N ASP A 75 -21.44 11.20 5.96
CA ASP A 75 -21.60 11.64 4.57
C ASP A 75 -20.82 10.79 3.56
N ILE A 76 -19.95 9.88 4.02
CA ILE A 76 -19.18 9.00 3.13
C ILE A 76 -19.90 7.65 3.00
N GLY A 77 -20.22 7.26 1.76
CA GLY A 77 -20.84 5.99 1.46
C GLY A 77 -19.97 4.80 1.86
N THR A 78 -20.59 3.76 2.43
CA THR A 78 -19.91 2.52 2.84
C THR A 78 -19.08 1.92 1.72
N GLY A 79 -19.63 1.84 0.50
CA GLY A 79 -18.94 1.29 -0.67
C GLY A 79 -17.66 2.06 -1.01
N SER A 80 -17.68 3.39 -0.92
CA SER A 80 -16.51 4.22 -1.18
C SER A 80 -15.37 3.92 -0.20
N VAL A 81 -15.69 3.71 1.08
CA VAL A 81 -14.69 3.41 2.12
C VAL A 81 -14.12 2.01 1.93
N LEU A 82 -14.96 1.02 1.63
CA LEU A 82 -14.50 -0.33 1.33
C LEU A 82 -13.61 -0.37 0.08
N ARG A 83 -13.90 0.47 -0.92
CA ARG A 83 -13.08 0.58 -2.13
C ARG A 83 -11.71 1.20 -1.87
N ILE A 84 -11.64 2.23 -1.03
CA ILE A 84 -10.37 2.78 -0.54
C ILE A 84 -9.61 1.74 0.29
N ALA A 85 -10.31 0.96 1.11
CA ALA A 85 -9.72 -0.15 1.87
C ALA A 85 -9.11 -1.22 0.94
N ALA A 86 -9.78 -1.58 -0.16
CA ALA A 86 -9.21 -2.46 -1.18
C ALA A 86 -7.92 -1.87 -1.78
N GLY A 87 -7.89 -0.56 -2.05
CA GLY A 87 -6.68 0.16 -2.44
C GLY A 87 -5.53 0.00 -1.42
N LEU A 88 -5.83 0.09 -0.12
CA LEU A 88 -4.84 -0.11 0.96
C LEU A 88 -4.25 -1.53 0.98
N GLU A 89 -5.01 -2.55 0.59
CA GLU A 89 -4.49 -3.92 0.50
C GLU A 89 -3.62 -4.12 -0.75
N LEU A 90 -3.95 -3.44 -1.85
CA LEU A 90 -3.15 -3.45 -3.09
C LEU A 90 -1.80 -2.74 -2.91
N ILE A 91 -1.76 -1.56 -2.29
CA ILE A 91 -0.48 -0.88 -1.98
C ILE A 91 0.37 -1.73 -1.02
N GLN A 92 -0.25 -2.43 -0.07
CA GLN A 92 0.47 -3.37 0.79
C GLN A 92 1.04 -4.56 0.00
N THR A 93 0.37 -4.98 -1.06
CA THR A 93 0.88 -6.03 -1.96
C THR A 93 2.14 -5.55 -2.68
N CYS A 94 2.11 -4.34 -3.25
CA CYS A 94 3.30 -3.70 -3.81
C CYS A 94 4.47 -3.70 -2.83
N ALA A 95 4.25 -3.15 -1.63
CA ALA A 95 5.29 -3.04 -0.61
C ALA A 95 5.92 -4.40 -0.27
N LEU A 96 5.10 -5.43 -0.01
CA LEU A 96 5.61 -6.74 0.38
C LEU A 96 6.33 -7.48 -0.74
N VAL A 97 5.81 -7.40 -1.98
CA VAL A 97 6.43 -8.06 -3.13
C VAL A 97 7.80 -7.46 -3.41
N HIS A 98 7.92 -6.13 -3.39
CA HIS A 98 9.21 -5.49 -3.57
C HIS A 98 10.12 -5.72 -2.36
N ASP A 99 9.62 -5.69 -1.11
CA ASP A 99 10.44 -6.02 0.08
C ASP A 99 11.01 -7.44 -0.01
N ASP A 100 10.19 -8.44 -0.36
CA ASP A 100 10.65 -9.83 -0.52
C ASP A 100 11.78 -9.94 -1.56
N LEU A 101 11.66 -9.21 -2.67
CA LEU A 101 12.70 -9.16 -3.70
C LEU A 101 13.98 -8.51 -3.18
N MET A 102 13.85 -7.35 -2.55
CA MET A 102 14.97 -6.52 -2.16
C MET A 102 15.73 -7.10 -0.96
N ASP A 103 15.04 -7.83 -0.07
CA ASP A 103 15.62 -8.58 1.04
C ASP A 103 16.14 -9.97 0.61
N GLY A 104 15.91 -10.37 -0.66
CA GLY A 104 16.25 -11.71 -1.16
C GLY A 104 15.52 -12.85 -0.43
N SER A 105 14.34 -12.56 0.14
CA SER A 105 13.58 -13.49 0.97
C SER A 105 12.88 -14.56 0.11
N PRO A 106 13.26 -15.85 0.18
CA PRO A 106 12.70 -16.86 -0.71
C PRO A 106 11.25 -17.23 -0.36
N LEU A 107 10.80 -16.88 0.85
CA LEU A 107 9.51 -17.27 1.39
C LEU A 107 8.78 -16.08 2.02
N ARG A 108 7.47 -16.05 1.82
CA ARG A 108 6.53 -15.16 2.51
C ARG A 108 5.37 -15.98 3.06
N ARG A 109 5.17 -15.93 4.39
CA ARG A 109 4.10 -16.67 5.09
C ARG A 109 4.08 -18.17 4.73
N GLY A 110 5.28 -18.79 4.68
CA GLY A 110 5.45 -20.21 4.37
C GLY A 110 5.27 -20.61 2.91
N ARG A 111 5.13 -19.65 1.99
CA ARG A 111 5.01 -19.88 0.54
C ARG A 111 6.16 -19.20 -0.23
N PRO A 112 6.51 -19.67 -1.43
CA PRO A 112 7.48 -18.99 -2.28
C PRO A 112 7.13 -17.51 -2.47
N ALA A 113 8.11 -16.63 -2.30
CA ALA A 113 7.96 -15.23 -2.71
C ALA A 113 7.78 -15.15 -4.24
N VAL A 114 7.26 -14.02 -4.74
CA VAL A 114 6.94 -13.87 -6.18
C VAL A 114 8.15 -14.16 -7.06
N HIS A 115 9.32 -13.58 -6.75
CA HIS A 115 10.53 -13.81 -7.54
C HIS A 115 10.98 -15.28 -7.52
N THR A 116 10.77 -15.97 -6.40
CA THR A 116 11.08 -17.40 -6.23
C THR A 116 10.09 -18.29 -7.00
N ASP A 117 8.79 -18.00 -6.95
CA ASP A 117 7.75 -18.70 -7.73
C ASP A 117 8.04 -18.62 -9.22
N PHE A 118 8.29 -17.40 -9.72
CA PHE A 118 8.63 -17.18 -11.13
C PHE A 118 9.93 -17.87 -11.55
N THR A 119 10.99 -17.77 -10.74
CA THR A 119 12.25 -18.45 -11.03
C THR A 119 12.05 -19.97 -11.09
N THR A 120 11.21 -20.53 -10.22
CA THR A 120 10.93 -21.97 -10.19
C THR A 120 10.11 -22.40 -11.40
N ARG A 121 9.05 -21.66 -11.73
CA ARG A 121 8.11 -22.00 -12.81
C ARG A 121 8.72 -21.84 -14.19
N TYR A 122 9.48 -20.76 -14.41
CA TYR A 122 10.00 -20.40 -15.73
C TYR A 122 11.50 -20.64 -15.86
N GLY A 123 12.21 -20.92 -14.76
CA GLY A 123 13.63 -21.23 -14.79
C GLY A 123 14.00 -22.35 -15.76
N PRO A 124 13.29 -23.49 -15.82
CA PRO A 124 13.54 -24.53 -16.81
C PRO A 124 13.45 -24.05 -18.27
N LEU A 125 12.55 -23.11 -18.55
CA LEU A 125 12.36 -22.54 -19.89
C LEU A 125 13.43 -21.49 -20.21
N ALA A 126 13.77 -20.65 -19.22
CA ALA A 126 14.76 -19.58 -19.33
C ALA A 126 16.22 -20.07 -19.27
N ARG A 127 16.46 -21.33 -18.85
CA ARG A 127 17.79 -21.97 -18.83
C ARG A 127 18.45 -22.04 -20.20
N HIS A 128 17.66 -22.14 -21.27
CA HIS A 128 18.18 -22.11 -22.64
C HIS A 128 18.74 -20.73 -23.04
N ALA A 129 18.42 -19.67 -22.29
CA ALA A 129 18.86 -18.30 -22.53
C ALA A 129 19.73 -17.71 -21.39
N GLY A 130 20.09 -18.51 -20.37
CA GLY A 130 20.88 -18.02 -19.22
C GLY A 130 20.17 -17.00 -18.31
N ALA A 131 18.84 -16.85 -18.43
CA ALA A 131 18.10 -15.69 -17.91
C ALA A 131 17.12 -15.99 -16.76
N ALA A 132 17.19 -17.18 -16.14
CA ALA A 132 16.21 -17.63 -15.14
C ALA A 132 16.10 -16.75 -13.88
N ALA A 133 17.24 -16.38 -13.27
CA ALA A 133 17.26 -15.51 -12.09
C ALA A 133 16.88 -14.05 -12.43
N PRO A 134 17.38 -13.44 -13.51
CA PRO A 134 16.89 -12.14 -13.99
C PRO A 134 15.37 -12.10 -14.21
N PHE A 135 14.79 -13.19 -14.73
CA PHE A 135 13.36 -13.24 -15.01
C PHE A 135 12.48 -13.18 -13.75
N GLY A 136 12.84 -13.91 -12.69
CA GLY A 136 12.12 -13.84 -11.41
C GLY A 136 12.16 -12.45 -10.77
N THR A 137 13.32 -11.79 -10.83
CA THR A 137 13.50 -10.41 -10.36
C THR A 137 12.62 -9.44 -11.15
N SER A 138 12.69 -9.47 -12.49
CA SER A 138 11.86 -8.60 -13.33
C SER A 138 10.36 -8.83 -13.10
N ALA A 139 9.93 -10.09 -12.96
CA ALA A 139 8.54 -10.41 -12.68
C ALA A 139 8.06 -9.84 -11.34
N ALA A 140 8.87 -9.93 -10.28
CA ALA A 140 8.51 -9.36 -8.98
C ALA A 140 8.42 -7.82 -9.02
N VAL A 141 9.30 -7.15 -9.77
CA VAL A 141 9.19 -5.70 -10.01
C VAL A 141 7.85 -5.37 -10.67
N LEU A 142 7.53 -6.04 -11.79
CA LEU A 142 6.29 -5.80 -12.54
C LEU A 142 5.02 -6.11 -11.74
N VAL A 143 5.02 -7.18 -10.94
CA VAL A 143 3.89 -7.51 -10.05
C VAL A 143 3.70 -6.42 -9.01
N GLY A 144 4.77 -5.94 -8.38
CA GLY A 144 4.68 -4.86 -7.39
C GLY A 144 4.24 -3.53 -8.01
N ASP A 145 4.76 -3.18 -9.19
CA ASP A 145 4.38 -1.96 -9.90
C ASP A 145 2.90 -1.98 -10.35
N LEU A 146 2.43 -3.13 -10.86
CA LEU A 146 1.03 -3.31 -11.23
C LEU A 146 0.12 -3.20 -10.01
N ALA A 147 0.51 -3.75 -8.86
CA ALA A 147 -0.25 -3.63 -7.62
C ALA A 147 -0.35 -2.16 -7.16
N LEU A 148 0.72 -1.37 -7.30
CA LEU A 148 0.70 0.06 -7.00
C LEU A 148 -0.21 0.84 -7.95
N ALA A 149 -0.13 0.57 -9.25
CA ALA A 149 -0.98 1.20 -10.26
C ALA A 149 -2.46 0.90 -10.00
N TRP A 150 -2.81 -0.38 -9.74
CA TRP A 150 -4.18 -0.74 -9.41
C TRP A 150 -4.66 -0.15 -8.08
N ALA A 151 -3.77 0.03 -7.09
CA ALA A 151 -4.11 0.72 -5.85
C ALA A 151 -4.52 2.17 -6.12
N ASP A 152 -3.70 2.88 -6.91
CA ASP A 152 -3.96 4.27 -7.31
C ASP A 152 -5.26 4.42 -8.10
N ASP A 153 -5.44 3.59 -9.13
CA ASP A 153 -6.64 3.62 -9.95
C ASP A 153 -7.88 3.34 -9.10
N THR A 154 -7.81 2.36 -8.18
CA THR A 154 -8.94 2.03 -7.31
C THR A 154 -9.36 3.20 -6.41
N VAL A 155 -8.39 3.93 -5.85
CA VAL A 155 -8.67 5.12 -5.02
C VAL A 155 -9.15 6.29 -5.88
N ALA A 156 -8.56 6.49 -7.06
CA ALA A 156 -8.95 7.56 -7.98
C ALA A 156 -10.38 7.37 -8.51
N ASP A 157 -10.74 6.14 -8.87
CA ASP A 157 -12.05 5.73 -9.39
C ASP A 157 -13.13 5.67 -8.31
N THR A 158 -12.77 5.85 -7.02
CA THR A 158 -13.75 5.82 -5.94
C THR A 158 -14.68 7.02 -6.03
N ASP A 159 -15.99 6.76 -5.92
CA ASP A 159 -17.00 7.80 -5.89
C ASP A 159 -17.00 8.52 -4.53
N LEU A 160 -16.69 9.81 -4.57
CA LEU A 160 -16.53 10.69 -3.42
C LEU A 160 -16.92 12.10 -3.84
N ALA A 161 -17.57 12.82 -2.92
CA ALA A 161 -17.80 14.25 -3.05
C ALA A 161 -16.45 15.03 -3.21
N PRO A 162 -16.45 16.22 -3.83
CA PRO A 162 -15.22 16.95 -4.16
C PRO A 162 -14.27 17.22 -2.99
N GLU A 163 -14.80 17.65 -1.84
CA GLU A 163 -13.99 17.95 -0.64
C GLU A 163 -13.32 16.68 -0.06
N PRO A 164 -14.07 15.60 0.28
CA PRO A 164 -13.46 14.34 0.72
C PRO A 164 -12.46 13.77 -0.29
N ARG A 165 -12.76 13.83 -1.59
CA ARG A 165 -11.85 13.37 -2.66
C ARG A 165 -10.50 14.09 -2.59
N HIS A 166 -10.49 15.40 -2.43
CA HIS A 166 -9.26 16.19 -2.32
C HIS A 166 -8.45 15.82 -1.07
N ARG A 167 -9.11 15.66 0.08
CA ARG A 167 -8.44 15.26 1.33
C ARG A 167 -7.86 13.86 1.26
N VAL A 168 -8.62 12.90 0.76
CA VAL A 168 -8.16 11.51 0.55
C VAL A 168 -6.96 11.49 -0.39
N ARG A 169 -7.01 12.23 -1.51
CA ARG A 169 -5.89 12.32 -2.45
C ARG A 169 -4.60 12.83 -1.78
N LYS A 170 -4.69 13.89 -0.97
CA LYS A 170 -3.51 14.42 -0.25
C LYS A 170 -2.91 13.39 0.71
N VAL A 171 -3.74 12.75 1.53
CA VAL A 171 -3.29 11.74 2.48
C VAL A 171 -2.71 10.52 1.76
N TRP A 172 -3.35 10.09 0.67
CA TRP A 172 -2.90 8.97 -0.15
C TRP A 172 -1.52 9.23 -0.78
N GLN A 173 -1.30 10.44 -1.32
CA GLN A 173 -0.01 10.85 -1.87
C GLN A 173 1.11 10.89 -0.81
N ALA A 174 0.80 11.44 0.37
CA ALA A 174 1.75 11.48 1.48
C ALA A 174 2.12 10.06 1.94
N MET A 175 1.12 9.21 2.21
CA MET A 175 1.31 7.83 2.66
C MET A 175 2.19 7.02 1.69
N ARG A 176 2.00 7.17 0.38
CA ARG A 176 2.83 6.48 -0.63
C ARG A 176 4.28 6.95 -0.60
N THR A 177 4.48 8.26 -0.52
CA THR A 177 5.83 8.83 -0.42
C THR A 177 6.54 8.38 0.85
N GLU A 178 5.83 8.42 1.99
CA GLU A 178 6.34 7.99 3.29
C GLU A 178 6.66 6.50 3.32
N MET A 179 5.85 5.66 2.69
CA MET A 179 6.11 4.22 2.54
C MET A 179 7.43 3.96 1.83
N VAL A 180 7.64 4.57 0.65
CA VAL A 180 8.88 4.40 -0.12
C VAL A 180 10.09 4.97 0.63
N ALA A 181 9.94 6.15 1.26
CA ALA A 181 10.99 6.73 2.08
C ALA A 181 11.35 5.81 3.27
N GLY A 182 10.36 5.20 3.92
CA GLY A 182 10.56 4.23 4.98
C GLY A 182 11.32 2.99 4.52
N GLN A 183 10.96 2.43 3.36
CA GLN A 183 11.67 1.30 2.75
C GLN A 183 13.13 1.65 2.42
N HIS A 184 13.39 2.83 1.88
CA HIS A 184 14.76 3.31 1.61
C HIS A 184 15.57 3.45 2.90
N LEU A 185 15.02 4.14 3.91
CA LEU A 185 15.70 4.38 5.18
C LEU A 185 15.97 3.08 5.96
N SER A 186 15.10 2.09 5.85
CA SER A 186 15.32 0.78 6.47
C SER A 186 16.56 0.10 5.93
N ARG A 187 16.87 0.27 4.63
CA ARG A 187 18.04 -0.35 3.99
C ARG A 187 19.33 0.36 4.33
N ALA A 188 19.33 1.69 4.29
CA ALA A 188 20.49 2.49 4.70
C ALA A 188 20.94 2.09 6.12
N ARG A 189 19.99 1.80 7.01
CA ARG A 189 20.28 1.33 8.38
C ARG A 189 20.84 -0.10 8.47
N LEU A 190 20.50 -0.97 7.52
CA LEU A 190 21.08 -2.32 7.43
C LEU A 190 22.53 -2.26 6.93
N ASP A 191 22.81 -1.36 5.99
CA ASP A 191 24.17 -1.13 5.47
C ASP A 191 25.08 -0.43 6.49
N ASP A 192 24.52 0.42 7.35
CA ASP A 192 25.27 1.19 8.37
C ASP A 192 25.53 0.42 9.70
N GLY A 193 25.05 -0.81 9.85
CA GLY A 193 25.36 -1.68 11.01
C GLY A 193 24.96 -1.14 12.41
N CYS A 194 24.14 -0.10 12.50
CA CYS A 194 23.92 0.63 13.76
C CYS A 194 22.63 0.19 14.50
N ARG A 195 22.80 -0.39 15.70
CA ARG A 195 21.70 -0.77 16.61
C ARG A 195 20.91 0.47 17.11
N PRO A 196 19.59 0.35 17.36
CA PRO A 196 18.71 1.52 17.53
C PRO A 196 18.74 2.07 18.96
N HIS A 197 19.28 3.27 19.17
CA HIS A 197 18.97 4.01 20.41
C HIS A 197 19.12 5.55 20.37
N ARG A 198 19.08 6.22 19.20
CA ARG A 198 19.38 7.67 19.19
C ARG A 198 18.59 8.61 18.28
N VAL A 199 17.47 8.20 17.69
CA VAL A 199 16.74 9.09 16.74
C VAL A 199 15.42 9.67 17.30
N LEU A 200 15.01 9.34 18.54
CA LEU A 200 13.78 9.87 19.14
C LEU A 200 13.98 10.89 20.27
N GLN A 201 15.17 11.49 20.42
CA GLN A 201 15.40 12.56 21.41
C GLN A 201 15.42 13.98 20.82
N ASP A 202 15.54 14.12 19.50
CA ASP A 202 15.77 15.42 18.87
C ASP A 202 14.49 16.23 18.56
N ARG A 203 13.31 15.72 18.97
CA ARG A 203 12.03 16.43 18.77
C ARG A 203 11.38 16.95 20.05
N THR A 204 12.00 16.76 21.22
CA THR A 204 11.38 17.14 22.51
C THR A 204 11.98 18.39 23.15
N THR A 205 12.96 19.06 22.52
CA THR A 205 13.59 20.29 23.08
C THR A 205 13.24 21.59 22.36
N ALA A 206 12.41 21.58 21.32
CA ALA A 206 11.92 22.81 20.70
C ALA A 206 10.54 23.20 21.25
N ALA A 207 10.50 23.75 22.47
CA ALA A 207 9.35 24.49 22.97
C ALA A 207 9.44 25.97 22.51
N PRO A 208 8.33 26.61 22.12
CA PRO A 208 8.33 28.01 21.69
C PRO A 208 8.15 28.94 22.90
N GLY A 209 9.10 29.85 23.13
CA GLY A 209 8.96 30.85 24.18
C GLY A 209 10.14 31.80 24.29
N ALA A 210 10.14 32.87 23.50
CA ALA A 210 10.86 34.09 23.85
C ALA A 210 10.20 35.30 23.16
N ARG A 211 9.66 36.19 23.99
CA ARG A 211 9.01 37.44 23.63
C ARG A 211 10.01 38.38 22.95
N GLN A 212 9.56 39.05 21.88
CA GLN A 212 10.21 40.25 21.36
C GLN A 212 10.16 41.35 22.43
N GLN A 213 11.33 41.78 22.90
CA GLN A 213 11.52 43.04 23.60
C GLN A 213 12.40 43.92 22.71
N MET A 214 11.77 44.94 22.14
CA MET A 214 12.42 46.05 21.45
C MET A 214 13.16 46.91 22.49
N PRO A 215 14.44 47.28 22.28
CA PRO A 215 15.10 48.25 23.13
C PRO A 215 14.65 49.66 22.75
N VAL A 216 14.05 50.36 23.71
CA VAL A 216 13.86 51.81 23.68
C VAL A 216 15.20 52.42 24.06
N ASP A 217 15.86 53.08 23.10
CA ASP A 217 17.08 53.83 23.33
C ASP A 217 16.71 55.14 24.03
N VAL A 218 17.12 55.26 25.29
CA VAL A 218 16.95 56.47 26.11
C VAL A 218 18.34 57.02 26.39
N ASP A 219 18.55 58.21 25.84
CA ASP A 219 19.41 59.29 26.33
C ASP A 219 20.92 59.21 26.03
N ARG A 220 21.39 60.22 25.29
CA ARG A 220 22.41 61.21 25.73
C ARG A 220 22.74 62.21 24.62
N GLY A 221 22.62 63.51 24.94
CA GLY A 221 23.40 64.59 24.31
C GLY A 221 22.61 65.61 23.54
#